data_AF-A0A3Q0JJ51-F1
#
_entry.id   AF-A0A3Q0JJ51-F1
#
_cell.length_a   1.000
_cell.length_b   1.000
_cell.length_c   1.000
_cell.angle_alpha   90.00
_cell.angle_beta   90.00
_cell.angle_gamma   90.00
#
_symmetry.space_group_name_H-M   'P 1'
#
loop_
_entity.id
_entity.type
_entity.pdbx_description
1 polymer ?
#
loop_
_entity_poly.entity_id
_entity_poly.type
_entity_poly.pdbx_seq_one_letter_code
_entity_poly.pdbx_strand_id
1 'polypeptide(L)'
;MKSLFLVAFLALIAGGTCDENTTTLPEPVIQFGATRIIEILTVIDTDQLKQAYQSLPRSTNPDLPTHIGREYAFMITTRSNVITGQATADLNIKAIVGDTIKWSGTSESNNIDHSIIIYDVKHSSNLVGEIARDLLTSSIVYPKVRDIRDIATSPYNVFKITANIRAKGRVQYLVRFAMYEYSRALGRYELFGYFTWDPAITVV
;
A
#
# COMPACT_ATOMS: atom_id res chain seq x y z
N MET A 1 22.95 0.62 80.54
CA MET A 1 21.62 0.44 79.93
C MET A 1 21.09 -0.91 80.44
N LYS A 2 19.88 -1.12 80.98
CA LYS A 2 18.51 -0.74 80.56
C LYS A 2 18.17 -1.27 79.15
N SER A 3 17.15 -2.11 78.91
CA SER A 3 16.18 -2.74 79.83
C SER A 3 15.70 -4.12 79.31
N LEU A 4 15.06 -4.90 80.18
CA LEU A 4 14.40 -6.19 79.92
C LEU A 4 12.90 -6.01 79.57
N PHE A 5 12.29 -7.01 78.91
CA PHE A 5 10.85 -7.46 78.84
C PHE A 5 10.66 -8.18 77.49
N LEU A 6 10.11 -9.40 77.29
CA LEU A 6 9.12 -10.26 77.99
C LEU A 6 7.68 -9.69 77.95
N VAL A 7 6.60 -10.42 77.62
CA VAL A 7 6.39 -11.84 77.25
C VAL A 7 6.06 -11.96 75.72
N ALA A 8 5.35 -12.89 75.08
CA ALA A 8 4.48 -14.03 75.43
C ALA A 8 4.58 -15.17 74.37
N PHE A 9 3.74 -16.21 74.48
CA PHE A 9 3.55 -17.29 73.50
C PHE A 9 2.04 -17.60 73.38
N LEU A 10 1.52 -17.82 72.17
CA LEU A 10 0.14 -18.30 71.94
C LEU A 10 0.07 -19.11 70.65
N ALA A 11 -0.81 -20.11 70.58
CA ALA A 11 -0.95 -21.02 69.45
C ALA A 11 -2.42 -21.41 69.21
N LEU A 12 -2.72 -21.91 68.00
CA LEU A 12 -4.01 -22.51 67.57
C LEU A 12 -5.19 -21.49 67.46
N ILE A 13 -6.17 -21.61 66.54
CA ILE A 13 -6.55 -22.64 65.54
C ILE A 13 -6.99 -21.97 64.20
N ALA A 14 -6.64 -22.60 63.07
CA ALA A 14 -7.22 -22.59 61.69
C ALA A 14 -7.91 -21.36 61.05
N GLY A 15 -7.66 -21.20 59.74
CA GLY A 15 -8.67 -20.71 58.78
C GLY A 15 -8.11 -19.90 57.62
N GLY A 16 -8.31 -20.37 56.37
CA GLY A 16 -8.18 -19.53 55.17
C GLY A 16 -6.89 -19.71 54.37
N THR A 17 -7.06 -20.30 53.19
CA THR A 17 -6.14 -20.31 52.03
C THR A 17 -5.56 -18.95 51.65
N CYS A 18 -4.28 -18.92 51.26
CA CYS A 18 -3.82 -18.33 49.99
C CYS A 18 -2.34 -18.70 49.75
N ASP A 19 -2.06 -19.53 48.74
CA ASP A 19 -0.69 -19.70 48.25
C ASP A 19 -0.32 -18.46 47.41
N GLU A 20 0.64 -17.64 47.89
CA GLU A 20 1.24 -16.57 47.09
C GLU A 20 2.22 -17.14 46.04
N ASN A 21 1.69 -17.99 45.15
CA ASN A 21 2.37 -18.42 43.94
C ASN A 21 2.67 -17.19 43.09
N THR A 22 3.89 -16.68 43.20
CA THR A 22 4.29 -15.36 42.69
C THR A 22 4.56 -15.41 41.20
N THR A 23 3.52 -15.73 40.42
CA THR A 23 3.51 -15.59 38.96
C THR A 23 3.59 -14.12 38.61
N THR A 24 4.80 -13.59 38.56
CA THR A 24 5.11 -12.38 37.83
C THR A 24 4.54 -12.54 36.42
N LEU A 25 3.59 -11.69 36.05
CA LEU A 25 3.12 -11.64 34.67
C LEU A 25 4.36 -11.38 33.79
N PRO A 26 4.54 -12.11 32.68
CA PRO A 26 5.70 -11.92 31.84
C PRO A 26 5.76 -10.47 31.36
N GLU A 27 6.94 -9.85 31.51
CA GLU A 27 7.25 -8.53 30.97
C GLU A 27 6.69 -8.39 29.55
N PRO A 28 6.03 -7.26 29.20
CA PRO A 28 5.39 -7.09 27.91
C PRO A 28 6.46 -7.12 26.80
N VAL A 29 6.61 -8.27 26.15
CA VAL A 29 7.54 -8.47 25.04
C VAL A 29 7.12 -7.54 23.91
N ILE A 30 7.83 -6.42 23.76
CA ILE A 30 7.68 -5.51 22.63
C ILE A 30 8.24 -6.21 21.40
N GLN A 31 7.40 -7.05 20.79
CA GLN A 31 7.72 -7.75 19.57
C GLN A 31 7.69 -6.76 18.42
N PHE A 32 8.86 -6.21 18.08
CA PHE A 32 9.10 -5.49 16.84
C PHE A 32 8.93 -6.44 15.65
N GLY A 33 7.68 -6.68 15.26
CA GLY A 33 7.35 -7.36 14.02
C GLY A 33 7.92 -6.56 12.86
N ALA A 34 8.74 -7.21 12.02
CA ALA A 34 9.37 -6.59 10.86
C ALA A 34 8.36 -6.42 9.70
N THR A 35 7.31 -5.65 9.96
CA THR A 35 6.35 -5.22 8.94
C THR A 35 7.01 -4.25 7.98
N ARG A 36 6.59 -4.29 6.71
CA ARG A 36 7.23 -3.53 5.63
C ARG A 36 6.22 -3.06 4.60
N ILE A 37 6.60 -2.01 3.87
CA ILE A 37 5.84 -1.53 2.72
C ILE A 37 6.19 -2.37 1.50
N ILE A 38 5.18 -2.96 0.88
CA ILE A 38 5.25 -3.64 -0.42
C ILE A 38 4.66 -2.69 -1.45
N GLU A 39 5.56 -2.02 -2.18
CA GLU A 39 5.17 -1.12 -3.27
C GLU A 39 4.86 -1.92 -4.54
N ILE A 40 3.67 -1.69 -5.09
CA ILE A 40 3.19 -2.19 -6.37
C ILE A 40 3.13 -0.99 -7.31
N LEU A 41 4.06 -0.91 -8.26
CA LEU A 41 3.98 0.02 -9.38
C LEU A 41 3.15 -0.63 -10.48
N THR A 42 2.07 0.02 -10.91
CA THR A 42 1.39 -0.32 -12.16
C THR A 42 1.91 0.57 -13.28
N VAL A 43 2.39 -0.03 -14.36
CA VAL A 43 2.56 0.65 -15.64
C VAL A 43 1.30 0.41 -16.46
N ILE A 44 0.72 1.48 -17.02
CA ILE A 44 -0.36 1.39 -18.00
C ILE A 44 0.23 1.62 -19.40
N ASP A 45 -0.11 0.76 -20.36
CA ASP A 45 0.07 1.02 -21.80
C ASP A 45 -1.04 1.97 -22.25
N THR A 46 -0.69 3.25 -22.32
CA THR A 46 -1.62 4.34 -22.62
C THR A 46 -1.80 4.53 -24.12
N ASP A 47 -0.79 4.22 -24.95
CA ASP A 47 -0.91 4.28 -26.41
C ASP A 47 -1.92 3.25 -26.95
N GLN A 48 -1.84 1.97 -26.55
CA GLN A 48 -2.82 0.96 -26.97
C GLN A 48 -4.21 1.24 -26.37
N LEU A 49 -4.28 1.67 -25.10
CA LEU A 49 -5.55 2.02 -24.46
C LEU A 49 -6.21 3.21 -25.19
N LYS A 50 -5.43 4.23 -25.55
CA LYS A 50 -5.91 5.36 -26.35
C LYS A 50 -6.35 4.93 -27.74
N GLN A 51 -5.62 4.03 -28.39
CA GLN A 51 -5.98 3.50 -29.71
C GLN A 51 -7.33 2.77 -29.67
N ALA A 52 -7.58 1.94 -28.66
CA ALA A 52 -8.86 1.26 -28.47
C ALA A 52 -10.01 2.26 -28.16
N TYR A 53 -9.79 3.20 -27.24
CA TYR A 53 -10.82 4.14 -26.78
C TYR A 53 -10.86 5.47 -27.57
N GLN A 54 -10.31 5.50 -28.78
CA GLN A 54 -10.58 6.54 -29.80
C GLN A 54 -11.99 6.39 -30.39
N SER A 55 -12.44 5.16 -30.64
CA SER A 55 -13.74 4.85 -31.24
C SER A 55 -14.73 4.22 -30.24
N LEU A 56 -14.24 3.59 -29.16
CA LEU A 56 -15.07 3.03 -28.10
C LEU A 56 -15.51 4.11 -27.08
N PRO A 57 -16.71 3.98 -26.47
CA PRO A 57 -17.15 4.90 -25.42
C PRO A 57 -16.26 4.78 -24.18
N ARG A 58 -15.91 5.93 -23.60
CA ARG A 58 -15.13 6.06 -22.37
C ARG A 58 -15.76 7.08 -21.43
N SER A 59 -15.63 6.85 -20.13
CA SER A 59 -16.25 7.67 -19.09
C SER A 59 -15.42 8.89 -18.71
N THR A 60 -16.10 10.02 -18.52
CA THR A 60 -15.57 11.23 -17.87
C THR A 60 -16.08 11.40 -16.44
N ASN A 61 -16.69 10.36 -15.85
CA ASN A 61 -17.15 10.31 -14.47
C ASN A 61 -16.24 9.40 -13.61
N PRO A 62 -15.60 9.90 -12.53
CA PRO A 62 -14.70 9.10 -11.68
C PRO A 62 -15.41 8.05 -10.82
N ASP A 63 -16.71 8.17 -10.56
CA ASP A 63 -17.48 7.17 -9.81
C ASP A 63 -17.86 5.97 -10.68
N LEU A 64 -18.05 6.21 -11.98
CA LEU A 64 -18.41 5.25 -13.02
C LEU A 64 -17.29 5.15 -14.09
N PRO A 65 -16.06 4.73 -13.74
CA PRO A 65 -14.98 4.59 -14.70
C PRO A 65 -15.25 3.47 -15.71
N THR A 66 -14.67 3.61 -16.91
CA THR A 66 -14.74 2.60 -17.98
C THR A 66 -14.01 1.33 -17.53
N HIS A 67 -14.65 0.17 -17.55
CA HIS A 67 -13.93 -1.08 -17.34
C HIS A 67 -13.07 -1.41 -18.58
N ILE A 68 -11.82 -1.82 -18.37
CA ILE A 68 -10.85 -2.12 -19.42
C ILE A 68 -10.36 -3.57 -19.32
N GLY A 69 -9.85 -4.07 -20.44
CA GLY A 69 -9.15 -5.35 -20.51
C GLY A 69 -7.87 -5.38 -19.66
N ARG A 70 -7.35 -6.59 -19.47
CA ARG A 70 -6.21 -6.87 -18.59
C ARG A 70 -4.87 -6.68 -19.32
N GLU A 71 -4.92 -6.56 -20.64
CA GLU A 71 -3.79 -6.37 -21.56
C GLU A 71 -3.10 -5.00 -21.44
N TYR A 72 -3.77 -3.97 -20.90
CA TYR A 72 -3.21 -2.61 -20.78
C TYR A 72 -2.43 -2.36 -19.47
N ALA A 73 -2.39 -3.31 -18.53
CA ALA A 73 -1.91 -3.08 -17.16
C ALA A 73 -0.82 -4.07 -16.72
N PHE A 74 0.31 -3.54 -16.25
CA PHE A 74 1.50 -4.31 -15.88
C PHE A 74 1.91 -3.98 -14.44
N MET A 75 1.63 -4.88 -13.50
CA MET A 75 1.99 -4.70 -12.08
C MET A 75 3.39 -5.23 -11.79
N ILE A 76 4.18 -4.43 -11.09
CA ILE A 76 5.60 -4.67 -10.81
C ILE A 76 5.85 -4.42 -9.32
N THR A 77 6.55 -5.33 -8.66
CA THR A 77 7.12 -5.10 -7.32
C THR A 77 8.60 -5.55 -7.27
N THR A 78 9.27 -5.40 -6.13
CA THR A 78 10.66 -5.84 -5.99
C THR A 78 10.79 -7.37 -6.10
N ARG A 79 11.93 -7.86 -6.60
CA ARG A 79 12.14 -9.31 -6.83
C ARG A 79 12.02 -10.15 -5.55
N SER A 80 12.26 -9.58 -4.37
CA SER A 80 12.08 -10.23 -3.07
C SER A 80 10.62 -10.30 -2.59
N ASN A 81 9.70 -9.59 -3.26
CA ASN A 81 8.28 -9.54 -2.94
C ASN A 81 7.41 -10.35 -3.92
N VAL A 82 7.88 -10.65 -5.14
CA VAL A 82 7.09 -11.38 -6.15
C VAL A 82 7.33 -12.89 -6.10
N ILE A 83 6.28 -13.66 -6.45
CA ILE A 83 6.30 -15.12 -6.63
C ILE A 83 6.08 -15.44 -8.11
N THR A 84 4.99 -14.93 -8.69
CA THR A 84 4.61 -15.04 -10.11
C THR A 84 3.79 -13.82 -10.53
N GLY A 85 3.63 -13.59 -11.84
CA GLY A 85 2.80 -12.50 -12.38
C GLY A 85 3.49 -11.13 -12.52
N GLN A 86 4.80 -11.07 -12.24
CA GLN A 86 5.61 -9.86 -12.46
C GLN A 86 5.42 -9.33 -13.89
N ALA A 87 5.12 -8.04 -14.02
CA ALA A 87 4.78 -7.39 -15.29
C ALA A 87 3.57 -8.03 -16.01
N THR A 88 2.51 -8.33 -15.26
CA THR A 88 1.19 -8.68 -15.78
C THR A 88 0.09 -8.02 -14.92
N ALA A 89 -1.18 -8.11 -15.32
CA ALA A 89 -2.31 -7.53 -14.57
C ALA A 89 -2.72 -8.30 -13.31
N ASP A 90 -2.14 -9.49 -13.04
CA ASP A 90 -2.25 -10.20 -11.76
C ASP A 90 -0.86 -10.33 -11.12
N LEU A 91 -0.76 -10.34 -9.79
CA LEU A 91 0.54 -10.42 -9.11
C LEU A 91 0.46 -11.25 -7.83
N ASN A 92 1.19 -12.35 -7.76
CA ASN A 92 1.31 -13.13 -6.53
C ASN A 92 2.53 -12.64 -5.74
N ILE A 93 2.30 -12.18 -4.51
CA ILE A 93 3.31 -11.57 -3.65
C ILE A 93 3.55 -12.39 -2.37
N LYS A 94 4.79 -12.38 -1.91
CA LYS A 94 5.18 -12.86 -0.58
C LYS A 94 5.03 -11.71 0.41
N ALA A 95 4.14 -11.85 1.37
CA ALA A 95 3.89 -10.84 2.41
C ALA A 95 3.42 -11.50 3.71
N ILE A 96 3.60 -10.81 4.84
CA ILE A 96 3.14 -11.29 6.15
C ILE A 96 1.98 -10.44 6.67
N VAL A 97 1.24 -10.96 7.66
CA VAL A 97 0.23 -10.18 8.38
C VAL A 97 0.92 -8.99 9.05
N GLY A 98 0.38 -7.79 8.82
CA GLY A 98 0.97 -6.52 9.22
C GLY A 98 1.78 -5.80 8.13
N ASP A 99 2.15 -6.45 7.02
CA ASP A 99 2.75 -5.74 5.87
C ASP A 99 1.73 -4.77 5.24
N THR A 100 2.22 -3.63 4.74
CA THR A 100 1.39 -2.61 4.07
C THR A 100 1.59 -2.70 2.56
N ILE A 101 0.52 -2.99 1.80
CA ILE A 101 0.54 -2.81 0.34
C ILE A 101 0.42 -1.31 0.04
N LYS A 102 1.24 -0.80 -0.88
CA LYS A 102 1.13 0.54 -1.45
C LYS A 102 0.94 0.43 -2.97
N TRP A 103 -0.08 1.08 -3.51
CA TRP A 103 -0.29 1.20 -4.95
C TRP A 103 0.25 2.53 -5.48
N SER A 104 1.03 2.44 -6.56
CA SER A 104 1.57 3.56 -7.34
C SER A 104 1.29 3.30 -8.83
N GLY A 105 1.18 4.36 -9.65
CA GLY A 105 0.88 4.23 -11.07
C GLY A 105 1.67 5.21 -11.93
N THR A 106 2.03 4.77 -13.14
CA THR A 106 2.66 5.59 -14.18
C THR A 106 2.28 5.06 -15.58
N SER A 107 2.46 5.86 -16.62
CA SER A 107 2.38 5.41 -18.02
C SER A 107 3.72 4.82 -18.48
N GLU A 108 3.72 4.14 -19.63
CA GLU A 108 4.92 3.70 -20.34
C GLU A 108 5.88 4.85 -20.69
N SER A 109 5.34 6.07 -20.88
CA SER A 109 6.12 7.31 -21.07
C SER A 109 6.57 7.97 -19.75
N ASN A 110 6.44 7.29 -18.61
CA ASN A 110 6.70 7.81 -17.26
C ASN A 110 5.97 9.12 -16.96
N ASN A 111 4.69 9.21 -17.35
CA ASN A 111 3.83 10.37 -17.19
C ASN A 111 4.36 11.65 -17.90
N ILE A 112 4.85 11.53 -19.15
CA ILE A 112 5.39 12.65 -19.95
C ILE A 112 4.56 13.01 -21.19
N ASP A 113 4.12 12.04 -22.00
CA ASP A 113 3.25 12.30 -23.18
C ASP A 113 1.78 12.04 -22.84
N HIS A 114 1.52 10.90 -22.19
CA HIS A 114 0.27 10.64 -21.46
C HIS A 114 0.61 10.43 -19.99
N SER A 115 -0.26 10.92 -19.10
CA SER A 115 -0.14 10.75 -17.64
C SER A 115 -1.28 9.90 -17.10
N ILE A 116 -0.98 8.97 -16.19
CA ILE A 116 -2.02 8.29 -15.40
C ILE A 116 -1.86 8.56 -13.90
N ILE A 117 -3.00 8.66 -13.21
CA ILE A 117 -3.10 8.79 -11.76
C ILE A 117 -4.07 7.73 -11.26
N ILE A 118 -3.56 6.74 -10.50
CA ILE A 118 -4.45 5.87 -9.72
C ILE A 118 -5.06 6.73 -8.61
N TYR A 119 -6.38 6.90 -8.63
CA TYR A 119 -7.10 7.74 -7.66
C TYR A 119 -7.85 6.92 -6.61
N ASP A 120 -8.14 5.65 -6.90
CA ASP A 120 -8.91 4.79 -6.00
C ASP A 120 -8.58 3.31 -6.19
N VAL A 121 -8.74 2.56 -5.09
CA VAL A 121 -8.64 1.10 -5.02
C VAL A 121 -9.80 0.63 -4.15
N LYS A 122 -10.49 -0.45 -4.55
CA LYS A 122 -11.57 -1.09 -3.77
C LYS A 122 -11.35 -2.59 -3.67
N HIS A 123 -11.82 -3.20 -2.58
CA HIS A 123 -11.92 -4.65 -2.39
C HIS A 123 -13.13 -4.94 -1.49
N SER A 124 -13.60 -6.19 -1.48
CA SER A 124 -14.61 -6.72 -0.55
C SER A 124 -14.04 -7.73 0.45
N SER A 125 -12.73 -8.04 0.35
CA SER A 125 -12.08 -9.07 1.17
C SER A 125 -11.71 -8.57 2.57
N ASN A 126 -11.91 -9.42 3.58
CA ASN A 126 -11.47 -9.22 4.96
C ASN A 126 -9.96 -9.48 5.17
N LEU A 127 -9.28 -10.11 4.19
CA LEU A 127 -7.85 -10.41 4.25
C LEU A 127 -6.97 -9.14 4.23
N VAL A 128 -7.54 -7.99 3.88
CA VAL A 128 -6.88 -6.69 3.75
C VAL A 128 -7.67 -5.63 4.53
N GLY A 129 -6.95 -4.65 5.07
CA GLY A 129 -7.50 -3.51 5.79
C GLY A 129 -8.15 -2.47 4.87
N GLU A 130 -8.79 -1.47 5.47
CA GLU A 130 -9.39 -0.38 4.72
C GLU A 130 -8.36 0.37 3.87
N ILE A 131 -8.78 0.81 2.68
CA ILE A 131 -7.94 1.57 1.76
C ILE A 131 -7.77 3.00 2.29
N ALA A 132 -6.60 3.29 2.85
CA ALA A 132 -6.17 4.62 3.20
C ALA A 132 -5.70 5.40 1.96
N ARG A 133 -5.94 6.71 1.96
CA ARG A 133 -5.49 7.66 0.93
C ARG A 133 -4.85 8.86 1.61
N ASP A 134 -3.72 9.31 1.10
CA ASP A 134 -2.91 10.38 1.70
C ASP A 134 -2.21 11.19 0.60
N LEU A 135 -1.95 12.48 0.84
CA LEU A 135 -1.31 13.39 -0.10
C LEU A 135 -0.17 14.13 0.60
N LEU A 136 1.07 13.71 0.33
CA LEU A 136 2.25 14.20 1.02
C LEU A 136 3.20 14.92 0.08
N THR A 137 3.64 16.11 0.47
CA THR A 137 4.78 16.75 -0.19
C THR A 137 6.07 16.04 0.20
N SER A 138 6.83 15.64 -0.81
CA SER A 138 8.18 15.07 -0.75
C SER A 138 9.08 15.83 -1.72
N SER A 139 10.29 15.33 -1.97
CA SER A 139 11.19 15.84 -3.01
C SER A 139 11.60 14.73 -3.98
N ILE A 140 11.59 15.03 -5.28
CA ILE A 140 12.21 14.18 -6.31
C ILE A 140 13.61 14.69 -6.66
N VAL A 141 14.48 13.80 -7.15
CA VAL A 141 15.81 14.12 -7.69
C VAL A 141 15.74 14.06 -9.21
N TYR A 142 16.36 15.03 -9.91
CA TYR A 142 16.45 15.05 -11.37
C TYR A 142 17.80 15.64 -11.84
N PRO A 143 18.24 15.37 -13.09
CA PRO A 143 19.45 15.96 -13.64
C PRO A 143 19.25 17.47 -13.83
N LYS A 144 20.13 18.29 -13.26
CA LYS A 144 20.07 19.77 -13.37
C LYS A 144 20.60 20.26 -14.71
N VAL A 145 21.54 19.52 -15.29
CA VAL A 145 22.12 19.72 -16.62
C VAL A 145 22.35 18.36 -17.30
N ARG A 146 22.97 18.35 -18.48
CA ARG A 146 23.25 17.12 -19.25
C ARG A 146 24.27 16.18 -18.58
N ASP A 147 25.05 16.67 -17.62
CA ASP A 147 25.89 15.84 -16.76
C ASP A 147 25.07 15.31 -15.58
N ILE A 148 24.86 14.00 -15.55
CA ILE A 148 24.06 13.29 -14.54
C ILE A 148 24.61 13.46 -13.10
N ARG A 149 25.83 13.95 -12.93
CA ARG A 149 26.46 14.20 -11.63
C ARG A 149 26.01 15.51 -10.96
N ASP A 150 25.51 16.47 -11.75
CA ASP A 150 24.92 17.70 -11.22
C ASP A 150 23.40 17.53 -11.17
N ILE A 151 22.90 17.25 -9.97
CA ILE A 151 21.49 17.00 -9.69
C ILE A 151 20.81 18.20 -9.04
N ALA A 152 19.50 18.30 -9.22
CA ALA A 152 18.63 19.21 -8.50
C ALA A 152 17.50 18.41 -7.82
N THR A 153 16.83 19.07 -6.88
CA THR A 153 15.61 18.56 -6.24
C THR A 153 14.45 19.52 -6.44
N SER A 154 13.24 18.96 -6.56
CA SER A 154 12.00 19.73 -6.65
C SER A 154 10.98 19.15 -5.67
N PRO A 155 10.16 20.00 -5.01
CA PRO A 155 8.97 19.53 -4.30
C PRO A 155 8.07 18.73 -5.24
N TYR A 156 7.49 17.65 -4.72
CA TYR A 156 6.63 16.73 -5.46
C TYR A 156 5.55 16.16 -4.53
N ASN A 157 4.30 16.27 -4.93
CA ASN A 157 3.18 15.74 -4.15
C ASN A 157 2.94 14.27 -4.49
N VAL A 158 3.22 13.39 -3.53
CA VAL A 158 2.99 11.95 -3.64
C VAL A 158 1.58 11.66 -3.14
N PHE A 159 0.66 11.31 -4.05
CA PHE A 159 -0.58 10.64 -3.67
C PHE A 159 -0.28 9.18 -3.32
N LYS A 160 -0.62 8.76 -2.11
CA LYS A 160 -0.44 7.38 -1.62
C LYS A 160 -1.79 6.71 -1.47
N ILE A 161 -1.91 5.49 -1.98
CA ILE A 161 -3.00 4.58 -1.65
C ILE A 161 -2.38 3.36 -0.96
N THR A 162 -2.85 3.02 0.24
CA THR A 162 -2.28 1.93 1.05
C THR A 162 -3.33 1.11 1.78
N ALA A 163 -2.98 -0.13 2.11
CA ALA A 163 -3.78 -1.00 2.99
C ALA A 163 -2.90 -2.05 3.69
N ASN A 164 -3.26 -2.41 4.92
CA ASN A 164 -2.52 -3.40 5.72
C ASN A 164 -3.06 -4.82 5.48
N ILE A 165 -2.16 -5.80 5.35
CA ILE A 165 -2.51 -7.21 5.20
C ILE A 165 -2.95 -7.77 6.56
N ARG A 166 -4.18 -8.29 6.62
CA ARG A 166 -4.78 -8.88 7.82
C ARG A 166 -4.68 -10.42 7.83
N ALA A 167 -4.68 -11.05 6.66
CA ALA A 167 -4.53 -12.51 6.51
C ALA A 167 -4.00 -12.89 5.11
N LYS A 168 -3.59 -14.15 4.96
CA LYS A 168 -3.10 -14.73 3.70
C LYS A 168 -4.25 -15.19 2.80
N GLY A 169 -4.03 -15.23 1.48
CA GLY A 169 -4.99 -15.66 0.47
C GLY A 169 -5.03 -14.75 -0.77
N ARG A 170 -5.96 -15.01 -1.69
CA ARG A 170 -6.17 -14.22 -2.92
C ARG A 170 -7.23 -13.14 -2.70
N VAL A 171 -6.89 -11.90 -3.00
CA VAL A 171 -7.80 -10.75 -2.97
C VAL A 171 -8.01 -10.24 -4.39
N GLN A 172 -9.26 -10.02 -4.79
CA GLN A 172 -9.61 -9.27 -5.99
C GLN A 172 -9.81 -7.80 -5.61
N TYR A 173 -9.34 -6.91 -6.47
CA TYR A 173 -9.52 -5.47 -6.32
C TYR A 173 -10.23 -4.90 -7.54
N LEU A 174 -10.75 -3.69 -7.40
CA LEU A 174 -11.00 -2.78 -8.52
C LEU A 174 -10.03 -1.61 -8.35
N VAL A 175 -9.05 -1.49 -9.23
CA VAL A 175 -8.12 -0.35 -9.25
C VAL A 175 -8.62 0.64 -10.29
N ARG A 176 -8.70 1.93 -9.92
CA ARG A 176 -9.27 2.99 -10.74
C ARG A 176 -8.24 4.08 -11.02
N PHE A 177 -8.09 4.46 -12.28
CA PHE A 177 -7.16 5.50 -12.69
C PHE A 177 -7.78 6.51 -13.66
N ALA A 178 -7.31 7.75 -13.57
CA ALA A 178 -7.57 8.80 -14.53
C ALA A 178 -6.41 8.82 -15.53
N MET A 179 -6.71 8.90 -16.82
CA MET A 179 -5.73 9.10 -17.89
C MET A 179 -5.85 10.51 -18.46
N TYR A 180 -4.71 11.15 -18.69
CA TYR A 180 -4.58 12.50 -19.23
C TYR A 180 -3.64 12.49 -20.44
N GLU A 181 -3.93 13.31 -21.43
CA GLU A 181 -3.13 13.51 -22.65
C GLU A 181 -2.51 14.91 -22.67
N TYR A 182 -1.23 15.04 -23.07
CA TYR A 182 -0.61 16.35 -23.25
C TYR A 182 -1.08 17.03 -24.54
N SER A 183 -2.04 17.95 -24.40
CA SER A 183 -2.64 18.72 -25.48
C SER A 183 -1.65 19.76 -26.01
N ARG A 184 -0.90 19.40 -27.06
CA ARG A 184 0.12 20.28 -27.69
C ARG A 184 -0.44 21.60 -28.21
N ALA A 185 -1.74 21.67 -28.51
CA ALA A 185 -2.43 22.89 -28.92
C ALA A 185 -2.69 23.87 -27.75
N LEU A 186 -2.81 23.37 -26.51
CA LEU A 186 -3.12 24.16 -25.31
C LEU A 186 -1.98 24.17 -24.27
N GLY A 187 -0.87 23.49 -24.55
CA GLY A 187 0.33 23.45 -23.70
C GLY A 187 0.15 22.73 -22.36
N ARG A 188 -0.93 21.94 -22.19
CA ARG A 188 -1.37 21.39 -20.89
C ARG A 188 -1.89 19.96 -21.02
N TYR A 189 -1.96 19.27 -19.89
CA TYR A 189 -2.69 18.01 -19.78
C TYR A 189 -4.20 18.21 -19.79
N GLU A 190 -4.92 17.33 -20.49
CA GLU A 190 -6.39 17.28 -20.54
C GLU A 190 -6.88 15.85 -20.25
N LEU A 191 -8.04 15.71 -19.59
CA LEU A 191 -8.57 14.40 -19.20
C LEU A 191 -8.97 13.61 -20.46
N PHE A 192 -8.33 12.48 -20.70
CA PHE A 192 -8.75 11.51 -21.71
C PHE A 192 -9.95 10.70 -21.22
N GLY A 193 -9.91 10.21 -19.98
CA GLY A 193 -11.03 9.49 -19.34
C GLY A 193 -10.66 8.84 -18.01
N TYR A 194 -11.67 8.26 -17.35
CA TYR A 194 -11.50 7.42 -16.16
C TYR A 194 -11.70 5.94 -16.52
N PHE A 195 -10.82 5.09 -15.96
CA PHE A 195 -10.70 3.67 -16.31
C PHE A 195 -10.52 2.80 -15.06
N THR A 196 -10.88 1.52 -15.15
CA THR A 196 -10.71 0.55 -14.06
C THR A 196 -10.48 -0.86 -14.56
N TRP A 197 -9.58 -1.60 -13.90
CA TRP A 197 -9.36 -3.02 -14.13
C TRP A 197 -9.44 -3.80 -12.82
N ASP A 198 -9.48 -5.14 -12.92
CA ASP A 198 -9.78 -6.07 -11.83
C ASP A 198 -8.57 -6.95 -11.43
N PRO A 199 -7.46 -6.38 -10.93
CA PRO A 199 -6.30 -7.18 -10.56
C PRO A 199 -6.61 -8.07 -9.37
N ALA A 200 -6.06 -9.28 -9.38
CA ALA A 200 -5.93 -10.08 -8.17
C ALA A 200 -4.50 -10.06 -7.65
N ILE A 201 -4.38 -9.92 -6.33
CA ILE A 201 -3.12 -10.08 -5.61
C ILE A 201 -3.27 -11.25 -4.64
N THR A 202 -2.37 -12.23 -4.74
CA THR A 202 -2.32 -13.36 -3.80
C THR A 202 -1.19 -13.15 -2.80
N VAL A 203 -1.50 -13.26 -1.51
CA VAL A 203 -0.54 -13.22 -0.39
C VAL A 203 -0.35 -14.64 0.15
N VAL A 204 0.90 -15.12 0.23
CA VAL A 204 1.25 -16.51 0.65
C VAL A 204 2.05 -16.63 1.92
#